data_AF-A0A2G6C253-F1
#
_entry.id   AF-A0A2G6C253-F1
#
_cell.length_a   1.000
_cell.length_b   1.000
_cell.length_c   1.000
_cell.angle_alpha   90.00
_cell.angle_beta   90.00
_cell.angle_gamma   90.00
#
_symmetry.space_group_name_H-M   'P 1'
#
loop_
_entity.id
_entity.type
_entity.pdbx_description
1 polymer ?
#
loop_
_entity_poly.entity_id
_entity_poly.type
_entity_poly.pdbx_seq_one_letter_code
_entity_poly.pdbx_strand_id
1 'polypeptide(L)'
;MSTNSQLYHRGFTLVELMLVVVLIVLLTGLTFASTATNTNTNDDIQRRADIKAVADALELYRRRQITVIGGVPSYPSAREFYDNLDKSEAEMRALGFYPIDRGALSAPGESDPSFIWPMGDQASESDQRPDIDDYIYQPRYRNGWFCGRYDQDGSGPVPPRACTSFTLYYRTSLDRTDFETDDPSDPSFKKYRSKSHQ
;
A
#
# COMPACT_ATOMS: atom_id res chain seq x y z
N MET A 1 -14.66 -54.41 -56.72
CA MET A 1 -14.24 -53.00 -56.57
C MET A 1 -13.90 -52.78 -55.10
N SER A 2 -12.62 -52.77 -54.75
CA SER A 2 -12.14 -52.35 -53.42
C SER A 2 -10.72 -51.82 -53.58
N THR A 3 -10.56 -50.51 -53.51
CA THR A 3 -9.28 -49.82 -53.56
C THR A 3 -8.83 -49.56 -52.13
N ASN A 4 -7.84 -50.34 -51.67
CA ASN A 4 -7.17 -50.14 -50.39
C ASN A 4 -6.32 -48.86 -50.44
N SER A 5 -6.71 -47.84 -49.68
CA SER A 5 -5.92 -46.63 -49.44
C SER A 5 -4.83 -46.94 -48.41
N GLN A 6 -3.59 -47.07 -48.87
CA GLN A 6 -2.44 -47.18 -47.97
C GLN A 6 -2.23 -45.83 -47.26
N LEU A 7 -2.52 -45.80 -45.96
CA LEU A 7 -2.16 -44.72 -45.05
C LEU A 7 -0.64 -44.67 -44.91
N TYR A 8 0.01 -43.79 -45.67
CA TYR A 8 1.44 -43.49 -45.55
C TYR A 8 1.75 -43.00 -44.12
N HIS A 9 2.30 -43.88 -43.29
CA HIS A 9 2.92 -43.51 -42.02
C HIS A 9 4.27 -42.85 -42.33
N ARG A 10 4.27 -41.51 -42.47
CA ARG A 10 5.51 -40.74 -42.50
C ARG A 10 6.06 -40.69 -41.07
N GLY A 11 7.03 -41.56 -40.78
CA GLY A 11 7.77 -41.55 -39.53
C GLY A 11 8.53 -40.23 -39.38
N PHE A 12 8.44 -39.64 -38.19
CA PHE A 12 9.18 -38.44 -37.82
C PHE A 12 10.67 -38.70 -37.98
N THR A 13 11.39 -37.81 -38.66
CA THR A 13 12.83 -37.99 -38.84
C THR A 13 13.58 -37.55 -37.58
N LEU A 14 14.71 -38.20 -37.26
CA LEU A 14 15.54 -37.83 -36.11
C LEU A 14 16.01 -36.37 -36.21
N VAL A 15 16.28 -35.91 -37.45
CA VAL A 15 16.65 -34.53 -37.75
C VAL A 15 15.54 -33.54 -37.37
N GLU A 16 14.27 -33.88 -37.63
CA GLU A 16 13.12 -33.05 -37.28
C GLU A 16 12.98 -32.90 -35.76
N LEU A 17 13.20 -33.98 -35.01
CA LEU A 17 13.22 -33.94 -33.54
C LEU A 17 14.36 -33.07 -33.01
N MET A 18 15.54 -33.14 -33.62
CA MET A 18 16.69 -32.32 -33.23
C MET A 18 16.43 -30.83 -33.46
N LEU A 19 15.77 -30.48 -34.56
CA LEU A 19 15.42 -29.10 -34.90
C LEU A 19 14.39 -28.52 -33.92
N VAL A 20 13.39 -29.32 -33.53
CA VAL A 20 12.40 -28.92 -32.51
C VAL A 20 13.04 -28.65 -31.16
N VAL A 21 13.96 -29.49 -30.70
CA VAL A 21 14.67 -29.28 -29.41
C VAL A 21 15.50 -28.00 -29.45
N VAL A 22 16.21 -27.73 -30.55
CA VAL A 22 16.98 -26.48 -30.72
C VAL A 22 16.06 -25.26 -30.68
N LEU A 23 14.89 -25.32 -31.34
CA LEU A 23 13.91 -24.24 -31.31
C LEU A 23 13.35 -24.01 -29.90
N ILE A 24 13.06 -25.07 -29.15
CA ILE A 24 12.58 -24.96 -27.77
C ILE A 24 13.64 -24.28 -26.89
N VAL A 25 14.92 -24.67 -26.99
CA VAL A 25 16.00 -24.06 -26.21
C VAL A 25 16.16 -22.57 -26.53
N LEU A 26 16.10 -22.20 -27.81
CA LEU A 26 16.16 -20.81 -28.27
C LEU A 26 14.99 -19.96 -27.73
N LEU A 27 13.76 -20.47 -27.86
CA LEU A 27 12.55 -19.78 -27.40
C LEU A 27 12.51 -19.65 -25.87
N THR A 28 13.00 -20.66 -25.16
CA THR A 28 13.08 -20.64 -23.69
C THR A 28 14.09 -19.60 -23.21
N GLY A 29 15.23 -19.43 -23.89
CA GLY A 29 16.21 -18.40 -23.54
C GLY A 29 15.67 -16.96 -23.67
N LEU A 30 14.85 -16.70 -24.69
CA LEU A 30 14.29 -15.36 -24.94
C LEU A 30 13.16 -14.98 -23.96
N THR A 31 12.44 -15.96 -23.42
CA THR A 31 11.30 -15.70 -22.53
C THR A 31 11.71 -15.24 -21.13
N PHE A 32 12.87 -15.67 -20.62
CA PHE A 32 13.34 -15.27 -19.27
C PHE A 32 13.77 -13.80 -19.18
N ALA A 33 14.34 -13.21 -20.24
CA ALA A 33 14.88 -11.84 -20.20
C ALA A 33 13.80 -10.74 -20.06
N SER A 34 12.53 -11.05 -20.32
CA SER A 34 11.42 -10.08 -20.33
C SER A 34 10.72 -9.89 -18.98
N THR A 35 10.89 -10.84 -18.04
CA THR A 35 10.07 -10.87 -16.81
C THR A 35 10.62 -10.06 -15.65
N ALA A 36 11.91 -9.71 -15.66
CA ALA A 36 12.59 -9.09 -14.51
C ALA A 36 12.29 -7.60 -14.30
N THR A 37 11.85 -6.86 -15.34
CA THR A 37 11.63 -5.40 -15.26
C THR A 37 10.23 -4.99 -14.82
N ASN A 38 9.29 -5.94 -14.69
CA ASN A 38 7.87 -5.62 -14.46
C ASN A 38 7.42 -5.68 -12.99
N THR A 39 8.22 -6.28 -12.09
CA THR A 39 7.83 -6.45 -10.67
C THR A 39 7.67 -5.11 -9.97
N ASN A 40 8.68 -4.24 -10.09
CA ASN A 40 8.69 -2.92 -9.45
C ASN A 40 7.50 -2.02 -9.86
N THR A 41 7.09 -2.09 -11.13
CA THR A 41 5.94 -1.31 -11.62
C THR A 41 4.62 -1.85 -11.05
N ASN A 42 4.49 -3.17 -10.95
CA ASN A 42 3.31 -3.80 -10.37
C ASN A 42 3.21 -3.50 -8.87
N ASP A 43 4.32 -3.53 -8.14
CA ASP A 43 4.37 -3.20 -6.72
C ASP A 43 3.96 -1.74 -6.49
N ASP A 44 4.44 -0.80 -7.31
CA ASP A 44 4.03 0.60 -7.22
C ASP A 44 2.55 0.84 -7.55
N ILE A 45 1.98 0.06 -8.47
CA ILE A 45 0.54 0.08 -8.76
C ILE A 45 -0.22 -0.44 -7.53
N GLN A 46 0.24 -1.53 -6.93
CA GLN A 46 -0.34 -2.13 -5.74
C GLN A 46 -0.30 -1.14 -4.57
N ARG A 47 0.85 -0.54 -4.23
CA ARG A 47 0.94 0.48 -3.15
C ARG A 47 -0.05 1.63 -3.34
N ARG A 48 -0.23 2.11 -4.58
CA ARG A 48 -1.19 3.18 -4.88
C ARG A 48 -2.64 2.71 -4.66
N ALA A 49 -2.95 1.47 -5.02
CA ALA A 49 -4.25 0.88 -4.77
C ALA A 49 -4.51 0.70 -3.26
N ASP A 50 -3.51 0.22 -2.51
CA ASP A 50 -3.58 -0.01 -1.07
C ASP A 50 -3.82 1.30 -0.31
N ILE A 51 -2.99 2.31 -0.56
CA ILE A 51 -3.14 3.64 0.04
C ILE A 51 -4.50 4.25 -0.29
N LYS A 52 -5.01 4.04 -1.51
CA LYS A 52 -6.35 4.48 -1.89
C LYS A 52 -7.43 3.73 -1.11
N ALA A 53 -7.31 2.42 -0.96
CA ALA A 53 -8.26 1.61 -0.19
C ALA A 53 -8.30 2.02 1.28
N VAL A 54 -7.14 2.24 1.91
CA VAL A 54 -7.02 2.78 3.27
C VAL A 54 -7.69 4.16 3.37
N ALA A 55 -7.39 5.06 2.43
CA ALA A 55 -7.99 6.40 2.41
C ALA A 55 -9.53 6.35 2.27
N ASP A 56 -10.05 5.54 1.37
CA ASP A 56 -11.50 5.40 1.15
C ASP A 56 -12.19 4.82 2.41
N ALA A 57 -11.54 3.89 3.12
CA ALA A 57 -12.03 3.34 4.38
C ALA A 57 -12.01 4.38 5.52
N LEU A 58 -10.96 5.21 5.62
CA LEU A 58 -10.90 6.31 6.58
C LEU A 58 -11.97 7.39 6.32
N GLU A 59 -12.28 7.67 5.05
CA GLU A 59 -13.39 8.55 4.68
C GLU A 59 -14.74 7.97 5.11
N LEU A 60 -14.95 6.67 4.87
CA LEU A 60 -16.16 6.00 5.30
C LEU A 60 -16.27 5.97 6.83
N TYR A 61 -15.15 5.78 7.54
CA TYR A 61 -15.07 5.83 8.99
C TYR A 61 -15.62 7.16 9.52
N ARG A 62 -15.12 8.27 8.98
CA ARG A 62 -15.57 9.61 9.34
C ARG A 62 -17.04 9.84 9.01
N ARG A 63 -17.50 9.44 7.82
CA ARG A 63 -18.90 9.62 7.37
C ARG A 63 -19.90 8.89 8.26
N ARG A 64 -19.54 7.71 8.78
CA ARG A 64 -20.37 6.94 9.71
C ARG A 64 -20.38 7.52 11.12
N GLN A 65 -19.63 8.60 11.37
CA GLN A 65 -19.60 9.26 12.67
C GLN A 65 -19.21 8.30 13.79
N ILE A 66 -18.30 7.36 13.52
CA ILE A 66 -17.88 6.35 14.50
C ILE A 66 -17.25 7.04 15.72
N THR A 67 -16.41 8.05 15.46
CA THR A 67 -15.93 8.98 16.48
C THR A 67 -16.54 10.35 16.26
N VAL A 68 -17.40 10.78 17.19
CA VAL A 68 -17.93 12.14 17.24
C VAL A 68 -17.37 12.85 18.46
N ILE A 69 -16.68 13.96 18.20
CA ILE A 69 -16.08 14.79 19.24
C ILE A 69 -16.72 16.18 19.15
N GLY A 70 -17.51 16.55 20.17
CA GLY A 70 -18.21 17.83 20.17
C GLY A 70 -19.20 18.00 19.00
N GLY A 71 -19.81 16.90 18.54
CA GLY A 71 -20.71 16.91 17.37
C GLY A 71 -20.01 16.88 16.00
N VAL A 72 -18.68 16.88 15.97
CA VAL A 72 -17.89 16.87 14.73
C VAL A 72 -17.39 15.45 14.44
N PRO A 73 -17.65 14.91 13.23
CA PRO A 73 -17.09 13.62 12.81
C PRO A 73 -15.58 13.71 12.70
N SER A 74 -14.88 12.79 13.37
CA SER A 74 -13.42 12.72 13.45
C SER A 74 -12.89 11.51 12.71
N TYR A 75 -11.75 11.66 12.04
CA TYR A 75 -10.89 10.51 11.71
C TYR A 75 -10.34 9.86 13.00
N PRO A 76 -9.89 8.60 12.96
CA PRO A 76 -9.21 8.02 14.11
C PRO A 76 -7.95 8.82 14.43
N SER A 77 -7.64 8.96 15.70
CA SER A 77 -6.31 9.38 16.13
C SER A 77 -5.27 8.38 15.66
N ALA A 78 -3.99 8.77 15.64
CA ALA A 78 -2.91 7.84 15.29
C ALA A 78 -2.99 6.63 16.22
N ARG A 79 -3.08 6.84 17.54
CA ARG A 79 -3.18 5.76 18.51
C ARG A 79 -4.32 4.79 18.21
N GLU A 80 -5.53 5.32 18.01
CA GLU A 80 -6.67 4.48 17.66
C GLU A 80 -6.43 3.71 16.36
N PHE A 81 -5.80 4.30 15.36
CA PHE A 81 -5.47 3.60 14.12
C PHE A 81 -4.50 2.44 14.37
N TYR A 82 -3.36 2.70 15.01
CA TYR A 82 -2.32 1.67 15.23
C TYR A 82 -2.78 0.57 16.21
N ASP A 83 -3.52 0.93 17.27
CA ASP A 83 -4.11 -0.05 18.21
C ASP A 83 -5.14 -1.00 17.53
N ASN A 84 -5.58 -0.67 16.30
CA ASN A 84 -6.56 -1.45 15.55
C ASN A 84 -5.96 -2.23 14.36
N LEU A 85 -4.68 -2.06 14.02
CA LEU A 85 -4.05 -2.74 12.86
C LEU A 85 -4.08 -4.26 12.99
N ASP A 86 -3.81 -4.77 14.19
CA ASP A 86 -3.73 -6.21 14.45
C ASP A 86 -5.09 -6.86 14.71
N LYS A 87 -6.16 -6.06 14.83
CA LYS A 87 -7.49 -6.57 15.10
C LYS A 87 -8.07 -7.29 13.90
N SER A 88 -8.79 -8.36 14.17
CA SER A 88 -9.51 -9.10 13.15
C SER A 88 -10.62 -8.25 12.54
N GLU A 89 -11.06 -8.58 11.33
CA GLU A 89 -12.21 -7.92 10.69
C GLU A 89 -13.48 -7.97 11.56
N ALA A 90 -13.68 -9.07 12.30
CA ALA A 90 -14.81 -9.21 13.21
C ALA A 90 -14.74 -8.20 14.37
N GLU A 91 -13.55 -8.01 14.96
CA GLU A 91 -13.32 -7.03 16.03
C GLU A 91 -13.45 -5.60 15.52
N MET A 92 -12.89 -5.29 14.35
CA MET A 92 -13.06 -3.97 13.73
C MET A 92 -14.54 -3.64 13.52
N ARG A 93 -15.31 -4.58 12.94
CA ARG A 93 -16.76 -4.42 12.75
C ARG A 93 -17.49 -4.25 14.09
N ALA A 94 -17.10 -4.99 15.13
CA ALA A 94 -17.69 -4.87 16.46
C ALA A 94 -17.42 -3.50 17.11
N LEU A 95 -16.26 -2.89 16.84
CA LEU A 95 -15.90 -1.54 17.26
C LEU A 95 -16.53 -0.45 16.37
N GLY A 96 -17.34 -0.83 15.38
CA GLY A 96 -17.93 0.07 14.40
C GLY A 96 -16.93 0.55 13.33
N PHE A 97 -15.67 0.15 13.40
CA PHE A 97 -14.68 0.41 12.35
C PHE A 97 -15.11 -0.31 11.06
N TYR A 98 -15.03 0.41 9.95
CA TYR A 98 -15.16 -0.23 8.66
C TYR A 98 -13.90 -1.06 8.42
N PRO A 99 -14.03 -2.36 8.08
CA PRO A 99 -12.85 -3.19 7.89
C PRO A 99 -12.07 -2.66 6.69
N ILE A 100 -10.84 -2.25 6.97
CA ILE A 100 -9.84 -2.00 5.94
C ILE A 100 -9.41 -3.38 5.44
N ASP A 101 -9.29 -3.55 4.13
CA ASP A 101 -8.72 -4.78 3.58
C ASP A 101 -7.33 -4.97 4.20
N ARG A 102 -7.09 -6.12 4.82
CA ARG A 102 -5.79 -6.42 5.44
C ARG A 102 -4.68 -6.42 4.42
N GLY A 103 -4.95 -6.81 3.17
CA GLY A 103 -3.98 -6.71 2.09
C GLY A 103 -3.53 -5.27 1.84
N ALA A 104 -4.42 -4.30 2.04
CA ALA A 104 -4.10 -2.88 1.88
C ALA A 104 -3.35 -2.27 3.07
N LEU A 105 -3.20 -3.01 4.17
CA LEU A 105 -2.39 -2.60 5.33
C LEU A 105 -0.93 -3.03 5.22
N SER A 106 -0.62 -3.96 4.33
CA SER A 106 0.71 -4.53 4.12
C SER A 106 1.30 -4.00 2.82
N ALA A 107 2.60 -3.68 2.83
CA ALA A 107 3.31 -3.36 1.61
C ALA A 107 3.42 -4.59 0.68
N PRO A 108 3.64 -4.40 -0.63
CA PRO A 108 3.84 -5.50 -1.56
C PRO A 108 4.99 -6.41 -1.10
N GLY A 109 4.68 -7.70 -0.91
CA GLY A 109 5.63 -8.70 -0.42
C GLY A 109 5.62 -8.91 1.10
N GLU A 110 4.98 -8.04 1.86
CA GLU A 110 4.88 -8.13 3.32
C GLU A 110 3.63 -8.92 3.75
N SER A 111 3.76 -9.68 4.84
CA SER A 111 2.63 -10.43 5.44
C SER A 111 1.96 -9.69 6.59
N ASP A 112 2.67 -8.76 7.22
CA ASP A 112 2.20 -8.00 8.37
C ASP A 112 1.88 -6.55 7.97
N PRO A 113 1.08 -5.82 8.77
CA PRO A 113 0.80 -4.41 8.49
C PRO A 113 2.08 -3.56 8.47
N SER A 114 2.30 -2.85 7.38
CA SER A 114 3.48 -2.01 7.12
C SER A 114 3.38 -0.60 7.69
N PHE A 115 2.39 -0.33 8.53
CA PHE A 115 2.18 1.00 9.08
C PHE A 115 3.11 1.24 10.28
N ILE A 116 4.04 2.20 10.14
CA ILE A 116 4.96 2.60 11.21
C ILE A 116 4.47 3.87 11.91
N TRP A 117 4.73 3.97 13.21
CA TRP A 117 4.34 5.14 14.00
C TRP A 117 5.12 6.39 13.56
N PRO A 118 4.45 7.55 13.36
CA PRO A 118 5.15 8.78 13.02
C PRO A 118 6.08 9.23 14.16
N MET A 119 7.35 9.49 13.85
CA MET A 119 8.32 9.97 14.85
C MET A 119 8.05 11.44 15.21
N GLY A 120 7.66 11.69 16.47
CA GLY A 120 7.59 13.03 17.05
C GLY A 120 6.23 13.74 16.98
N ASP A 121 6.00 14.60 17.97
CA ASP A 121 4.72 15.27 18.24
C ASP A 121 4.40 16.40 17.24
N GLN A 122 5.44 16.85 16.52
CA GLN A 122 5.42 17.89 15.50
C GLN A 122 5.86 17.39 14.11
N ALA A 123 6.17 16.09 13.98
CA ALA A 123 6.88 15.49 12.86
C ALA A 123 6.73 16.31 11.56
N SER A 124 7.79 17.04 11.26
CA SER A 124 7.91 17.83 10.04
C SER A 124 7.75 16.87 8.85
N GLU A 125 7.23 17.34 7.71
CA GLU A 125 7.18 16.51 6.49
C GLU A 125 8.57 15.95 6.12
N SER A 126 9.67 16.62 6.55
CA SER A 126 11.05 16.15 6.37
C SER A 126 11.42 14.91 7.16
N ASP A 127 10.79 14.70 8.32
CA ASP A 127 11.18 13.65 9.29
C ASP A 127 10.40 12.35 9.06
N GLN A 128 9.40 12.40 8.18
CA GLN A 128 8.51 11.28 7.87
C GLN A 128 8.83 10.72 6.49
N ARG A 129 9.95 10.00 6.41
CA ARG A 129 10.38 9.29 5.21
C ARG A 129 10.18 7.79 5.44
N PRO A 130 9.01 7.22 5.08
CA PRO A 130 8.84 5.77 5.13
C PRO A 130 9.80 5.13 4.13
N ASP A 131 10.29 3.95 4.48
CA ASP A 131 10.97 3.12 3.49
C ASP A 131 9.95 2.61 2.44
N ILE A 132 10.48 1.91 1.44
CA ILE A 132 9.72 1.32 0.35
C ILE A 132 8.66 0.32 0.82
N ASP A 133 8.86 -0.28 1.99
CA ASP A 133 7.98 -1.28 2.58
C ASP A 133 7.18 -0.75 3.78
N ASP A 134 7.22 0.56 4.01
CA ASP A 134 6.53 1.23 5.12
C ASP A 134 5.45 2.21 4.64
N TYR A 135 4.42 2.36 5.47
CA TYR A 135 3.40 3.39 5.36
C TYR A 135 3.32 4.23 6.63
N ILE A 136 3.01 5.51 6.51
CA ILE A 136 2.79 6.38 7.68
C ILE A 136 1.39 6.97 7.60
N TYR A 137 0.62 6.81 8.68
CA TYR A 137 -0.66 7.48 8.88
C TYR A 137 -0.50 8.68 9.82
N GLN A 138 -0.73 9.88 9.29
CA GLN A 138 -0.61 11.12 10.06
C GLN A 138 -1.94 11.90 10.08
N PRO A 139 -2.83 11.64 11.06
CA PRO A 139 -4.03 12.44 11.26
C PRO A 139 -3.67 13.82 11.83
N ARG A 140 -4.48 14.82 11.50
CA ARG A 140 -4.28 16.22 11.93
C ARG A 140 -5.58 16.86 12.39
N TYR A 141 -5.44 17.72 13.40
CA TYR A 141 -6.47 18.64 13.85
C TYR A 141 -6.67 19.78 12.84
N ARG A 142 -7.73 20.57 13.02
CA ARG A 142 -8.03 21.74 12.18
C ARG A 142 -6.91 22.78 12.16
N ASN A 143 -6.18 22.91 13.26
CA ASN A 143 -5.04 23.82 13.39
C ASN A 143 -3.74 23.25 12.78
N GLY A 144 -3.79 22.08 12.15
CA GLY A 144 -2.64 21.43 11.51
C GLY A 144 -1.78 20.57 12.43
N TRP A 145 -2.06 20.56 13.75
CA TRP A 145 -1.31 19.78 14.73
C TRP A 145 -1.60 18.27 14.60
N PHE A 146 -0.62 17.46 14.94
CA PHE A 146 -0.72 16.00 14.86
C PHE A 146 -1.74 15.43 15.86
N CYS A 147 -2.55 14.49 15.39
CA CYS A 147 -3.55 13.78 16.18
C CYS A 147 -2.99 12.48 16.81
N GLY A 148 -1.95 12.59 17.64
CA GLY A 148 -1.32 11.41 18.27
C GLY A 148 -1.90 11.01 19.62
N ARG A 149 -2.34 12.00 20.39
CA ARG A 149 -2.72 11.99 21.81
C ARG A 149 -1.80 11.17 22.73
N TYR A 150 -0.73 11.83 23.19
CA TYR A 150 -0.56 12.24 24.59
C TYR A 150 0.10 13.62 24.60
N ASP A 151 -0.42 14.57 25.39
CA ASP A 151 0.45 15.59 25.98
C ASP A 151 1.40 14.80 26.88
N GLN A 152 2.69 14.77 26.57
CA GLN A 152 3.69 14.08 27.42
C GLN A 152 3.74 14.67 28.84
N ASP A 153 3.13 15.84 29.05
CA ASP A 153 3.29 16.64 30.27
C ASP A 153 2.23 16.35 31.36
N GLY A 154 1.27 15.44 31.12
CA GLY A 154 0.22 15.16 32.11
C GLY A 154 -0.64 16.38 32.49
N SER A 155 -0.55 17.48 31.72
CA SER A 155 -1.19 18.76 31.97
C SER A 155 -2.67 18.75 31.56
N GLY A 156 -3.43 17.83 32.16
CA GLY A 156 -4.89 17.85 32.13
C GLY A 156 -5.55 17.47 30.79
N PRO A 157 -6.89 17.43 30.78
CA PRO A 157 -7.65 17.06 29.59
C PRO A 157 -7.58 18.20 28.57
N VAL A 158 -6.68 18.11 27.58
CA VAL A 158 -6.90 18.82 26.32
C VAL A 158 -8.28 18.39 25.85
N PRO A 159 -9.23 19.31 25.58
CA PRO A 159 -10.54 18.91 25.10
C PRO A 159 -10.34 18.01 23.88
N PRO A 160 -11.06 16.87 23.79
CA PRO A 160 -10.97 16.07 22.58
C PRO A 160 -11.26 17.00 21.41
N ARG A 161 -10.31 17.07 20.48
CA ARG A 161 -10.46 17.79 19.22
C ARG A 161 -10.65 16.73 18.14
N ALA A 162 -11.61 16.96 17.26
CA ALA A 162 -11.78 16.08 16.12
C ALA A 162 -10.58 16.19 15.18
N CYS A 163 -10.08 15.05 14.72
CA CYS A 163 -9.13 14.94 13.63
C CYS A 163 -9.88 15.19 12.33
N THR A 164 -9.57 16.32 11.68
CA THR A 164 -10.34 16.85 10.55
C THR A 164 -9.74 16.51 9.21
N SER A 165 -8.48 16.07 9.19
CA SER A 165 -7.77 15.65 7.99
C SER A 165 -6.74 14.58 8.34
N PHE A 166 -6.24 13.90 7.31
CA PHE A 166 -5.11 12.98 7.44
C PHE A 166 -4.21 13.06 6.21
N THR A 167 -2.96 12.63 6.39
CA THR A 167 -2.00 12.39 5.32
C THR A 167 -1.47 10.98 5.44
N LEU A 168 -1.42 10.27 4.33
CA LEU A 168 -0.74 8.97 4.20
C LEU A 168 0.54 9.19 3.40
N TYR A 169 1.66 8.71 3.93
CA TYR A 169 2.95 8.75 3.26
C TYR A 169 3.37 7.36 2.85
N TYR A 170 3.92 7.24 1.64
CA TYR A 170 4.44 6.00 1.08
C TYR A 170 5.51 6.31 0.02
N ARG A 171 6.34 5.32 -0.30
CA ARG A 171 7.39 5.44 -1.30
C ARG A 171 7.16 4.51 -2.49
N THR A 172 7.52 4.98 -3.68
CA THR A 172 7.50 4.18 -4.92
C THR A 172 8.90 3.80 -5.36
N SER A 173 9.05 2.63 -5.98
CA SER A 173 10.30 2.08 -6.50
C SER A 173 10.93 2.90 -7.64
N LEU A 174 10.13 3.78 -8.27
CA LEU A 174 10.50 4.56 -9.45
C LEU A 174 11.63 5.59 -9.26
N ASP A 175 12.24 5.73 -8.08
CA ASP A 175 13.44 6.58 -7.93
C ASP A 175 14.50 5.97 -7.00
N ARG A 176 14.84 4.70 -7.24
CA ARG A 176 16.11 4.15 -6.77
C ARG A 176 17.23 4.59 -7.71
N THR A 177 17.46 5.88 -7.85
CA THR A 177 18.82 6.34 -8.16
C THR A 177 19.56 6.28 -6.83
N ASP A 178 20.70 5.60 -6.80
CA ASP A 178 21.44 5.23 -5.57
C ASP A 178 22.09 6.45 -4.85
N PHE A 179 21.46 7.62 -4.94
CA PHE A 179 21.82 8.81 -4.20
C PHE A 179 20.82 9.02 -3.07
N GLU A 180 21.26 8.63 -1.89
CA GLU A 180 20.74 9.06 -0.60
C GLU A 180 20.99 10.57 -0.44
N THR A 181 20.32 11.38 -1.28
CA THR A 181 20.24 12.82 -1.06
C THR A 181 19.01 13.09 -0.20
N ASP A 182 19.23 13.75 0.93
CA ASP A 182 18.19 14.34 1.77
C ASP A 182 17.48 15.53 1.08
N ASP A 183 17.02 15.33 -0.16
CA ASP A 183 16.30 16.34 -0.92
C ASP A 183 14.79 16.19 -0.64
N PRO A 184 14.11 17.21 -0.07
CA PRO A 184 12.66 17.22 0.11
C PRO A 184 11.86 17.26 -1.20
N SER A 185 12.52 17.36 -2.36
CA SER A 185 11.92 17.28 -3.70
C SER A 185 12.01 15.90 -4.35
N ASP A 186 12.46 14.86 -3.64
CA ASP A 186 12.51 13.47 -4.11
C ASP A 186 11.13 13.02 -4.65
N PRO A 187 11.02 12.72 -5.97
CA PRO A 187 9.75 12.35 -6.57
C PRO A 187 9.31 10.92 -6.22
N SER A 188 10.14 10.08 -5.58
CA SER A 188 9.70 8.77 -5.05
C SER A 188 8.83 8.89 -3.81
N PHE A 189 8.97 10.00 -3.06
CA PHE A 189 8.14 10.27 -1.90
C PHE A 189 6.76 10.77 -2.33
N LYS A 190 5.73 9.98 -2.03
CA LYS A 190 4.35 10.32 -2.37
C LYS A 190 3.53 10.56 -1.11
N LYS A 191 2.65 11.55 -1.20
CA LYS A 191 1.67 11.86 -0.17
C LYS A 191 0.26 11.79 -0.72
N TYR A 192 -0.59 11.07 0.00
CA TYR A 192 -2.03 11.10 -0.20
C TYR A 192 -2.66 11.93 0.91
N ARG A 193 -3.39 12.98 0.54
CA ARG A 193 -4.07 13.85 1.50
C ARG A 193 -5.58 13.67 1.40
N SER A 194 -6.23 13.59 2.56
CA SER A 194 -7.69 13.58 2.62
C SER A 194 -8.27 14.82 1.95
N LYS A 195 -9.49 14.72 1.41
CA LYS A 195 -10.16 15.91 0.85
C LYS A 195 -10.47 16.88 1.98
N SER A 196 -10.04 18.12 1.80
CA SER A 196 -10.36 19.24 2.68
C SER A 196 -11.87 19.51 2.57
N HIS A 197 -12.65 19.02 3.54
CA HIS A 197 -14.03 19.43 3.73
C HIS A 197 -14.05 20.68 4.61
N GLN A 198 -14.09 21.86 3.98
CA GLN A 198 -14.34 23.16 4.63
C GLN A 198 -15.81 23.31 4.97
#